data_AF-A0A3Q2NX13-F1
#
_entry.id   AF-A0A3Q2NX13-F1
#
_cell.length_a   1.000
_cell.length_b   1.000
_cell.length_c   1.000
_cell.angle_alpha   90.00
_cell.angle_beta   90.00
_cell.angle_gamma   90.00
#
_symmetry.space_group_name_H-M   'P 1'
#
loop_
_entity.id
_entity.type
_entity.pdbx_description
1 polymer ?
#
loop_
_entity_poly.entity_id
_entity_poly.type
_entity_poly.pdbx_seq_one_letter_code
_entity_poly.pdbx_strand_id
1 'polypeptide(L)'
;MLNRQEKTGEEDVTYFSFLCYSKLQRGSATCFVSLRKMEFDESAIVKRSDDPKLLAEAELEHLMSLHCAKCNTILADSLGVCGEVKCIDSIMCTRVSDDVVVSDSLELVRKGEMANCVCSFLKCRSCKVVVGKVIHAAPPHLAAIRSIFLLNKGKLSCYILGGSSVVKASSLSFDMKPLSETISEARQELDEQLGLMTLTFGRLADVSMNSQSTTQSS
;
A
#
# COMPACT_ATOMS: atom_id res chain seq x y z
N MET A 1 -2.95 46.34 -13.74
CA MET A 1 -2.70 45.31 -14.78
C MET A 1 -1.30 44.78 -14.60
N LEU A 2 -1.11 43.48 -14.87
CA LEU A 2 0.11 42.65 -14.76
C LEU A 2 0.46 42.15 -13.34
N ASN A 3 0.95 40.94 -13.16
CA ASN A 3 0.49 39.62 -13.60
C ASN A 3 1.15 38.64 -12.62
N ARG A 4 0.39 37.64 -12.19
CA ARG A 4 0.81 36.50 -11.36
C ARG A 4 1.70 35.59 -12.24
N GLN A 5 2.90 35.25 -11.78
CA GLN A 5 3.63 34.08 -12.29
C GLN A 5 4.11 33.20 -11.15
N GLU A 6 3.65 31.96 -11.23
CA GLU A 6 4.03 30.77 -10.48
C GLU A 6 5.45 30.32 -10.89
N LYS A 7 6.25 29.89 -9.91
CA LYS A 7 7.47 29.07 -10.08
C LYS A 7 7.55 28.09 -8.90
N THR A 8 7.03 26.87 -9.05
CA THR A 8 7.72 25.61 -9.43
C THR A 8 8.59 25.02 -8.32
N GLY A 9 8.01 24.09 -7.54
CA GLY A 9 8.64 23.33 -6.46
C GLY A 9 9.50 22.15 -6.91
N GLU A 10 10.29 22.34 -7.97
CA GLU A 10 11.18 21.31 -8.54
C GLU A 10 12.65 21.48 -8.09
N GLU A 11 13.01 22.66 -7.58
CA GLU A 11 14.39 22.95 -7.14
C GLU A 11 14.69 22.47 -5.71
N ASP A 12 13.67 22.33 -4.84
CA ASP A 12 13.87 22.00 -3.42
C ASP A 12 14.22 20.53 -3.15
N VAL A 13 13.75 19.61 -4.00
CA VAL A 13 13.94 18.15 -3.79
C VAL A 13 15.38 17.74 -4.15
N THR A 14 15.92 18.34 -5.21
CA THR A 14 17.29 18.11 -5.68
C THR A 14 18.31 18.61 -4.66
N TYR A 15 18.05 19.75 -4.02
CA TYR A 15 18.91 20.34 -3.00
C TYR A 15 18.99 19.46 -1.73
N PHE A 16 17.88 18.85 -1.31
CA PHE A 16 17.82 17.96 -0.14
C PHE A 16 18.64 16.68 -0.33
N SER A 17 18.57 16.07 -1.53
CA SER A 17 19.37 14.89 -1.87
C SER A 17 20.88 15.19 -1.88
N PHE A 18 21.29 16.37 -2.38
CA PHE A 18 22.68 16.83 -2.41
C PHE A 18 23.26 17.11 -1.02
N LEU A 19 22.48 17.73 -0.13
CA LEU A 19 22.88 18.02 1.25
C LEU A 19 23.08 16.74 2.09
N CYS A 20 22.22 15.74 1.91
CA CYS A 20 22.40 14.43 2.56
C CYS A 20 23.67 13.72 2.05
N TYR A 21 23.92 13.73 0.74
CA TYR A 21 25.08 13.09 0.12
C TYR A 21 26.41 13.74 0.55
N SER A 22 26.44 15.07 0.64
CA SER A 22 27.64 15.85 1.00
C SER A 22 28.08 15.66 2.45
N LYS A 23 27.12 15.50 3.38
CA LYS A 23 27.40 15.31 4.81
C LYS A 23 27.80 13.89 5.17
N LEU A 24 27.28 12.88 4.45
CA LEU A 24 27.65 11.48 4.66
C LEU A 24 29.10 11.17 4.28
N GLN A 25 29.68 11.88 3.29
CA GLN A 25 31.10 11.72 2.93
C GLN A 25 32.09 12.37 3.90
N ARG A 26 31.63 13.28 4.79
CA ARG A 26 32.52 14.01 5.73
C ARG A 26 32.57 13.43 7.13
N GLY A 27 31.98 12.25 7.38
CA GLY A 27 32.04 11.60 8.69
C GLY A 27 31.36 12.38 9.84
N SER A 28 30.52 13.37 9.52
CA SER A 28 29.79 14.16 10.52
C SER A 28 28.43 13.51 10.79
N ALA A 29 28.31 12.87 11.96
CA ALA A 29 27.20 12.03 12.37
C ALA A 29 25.92 12.79 12.80
N THR A 30 25.59 13.94 12.22
CA THR A 30 24.35 14.66 12.54
C THR A 30 23.69 15.24 11.29
N CYS A 31 23.04 14.38 10.50
CA CYS A 31 21.96 14.82 9.62
C CYS A 31 20.66 14.75 10.43
N PHE A 32 20.30 15.87 11.07
CA PHE A 32 18.92 16.10 11.50
C PHE A 32 18.07 16.26 10.24
N VAL A 33 17.56 15.15 9.71
CA VAL A 33 16.41 15.21 8.82
C VAL A 33 15.25 15.54 9.75
N SER A 34 14.76 16.78 9.68
CA SER A 34 13.49 17.13 10.31
C SER A 34 12.41 16.35 9.56
N LEU A 35 12.15 15.13 10.02
CA LEU A 35 10.98 14.35 9.69
C LEU A 35 9.78 15.17 10.20
N ARG A 36 9.19 15.98 9.33
CA ARG A 36 7.79 16.34 9.56
C ARG A 36 7.05 15.01 9.58
N LYS A 37 6.49 14.67 10.76
CA LYS A 37 5.54 13.57 10.88
C LYS A 37 4.49 13.80 9.79
N MET A 38 4.43 12.93 8.78
CA MET A 38 3.18 12.75 8.07
C MET A 38 2.30 12.03 9.09
N GLU A 39 1.45 12.80 9.78
CA GLU A 39 0.33 12.23 10.50
C GLU A 39 -0.58 11.63 9.44
N PHE A 40 -0.49 10.30 9.31
CA PHE A 40 -1.41 9.54 8.51
C PHE A 40 -2.76 9.56 9.23
N ASP A 41 -3.79 10.04 8.54
CA ASP A 41 -5.14 10.06 9.08
C ASP A 41 -5.68 8.63 9.14
N GLU A 42 -5.76 8.06 10.34
CA GLU A 42 -6.34 6.73 10.57
C GLU A 42 -7.80 6.63 10.14
N SER A 43 -8.51 7.75 9.94
CA SER A 43 -9.89 7.75 9.44
C SER A 43 -10.02 7.28 7.99
N ALA A 44 -8.93 7.28 7.22
CA ALA A 44 -8.87 6.73 5.86
C ALA A 44 -8.72 5.20 5.82
N ILE A 45 -8.51 4.55 6.97
CA ILE A 45 -8.54 3.09 7.06
C ILE A 45 -10.01 2.69 7.12
N VAL A 46 -10.48 1.98 6.09
CA VAL A 46 -11.76 1.28 6.12
C VAL A 46 -11.78 0.40 7.37
N LYS A 47 -12.58 0.79 8.37
CA LYS A 47 -12.80 -0.04 9.56
C LYS A 47 -13.51 -1.29 9.11
N ARG A 48 -12.89 -2.45 9.36
CA ARG A 48 -13.52 -3.74 9.10
C ARG A 48 -14.76 -3.88 9.97
N SER A 49 -15.82 -4.40 9.36
CA SER A 49 -16.97 -4.95 10.05
C SER A 49 -16.55 -6.26 10.72
N ASP A 50 -16.63 -6.35 12.04
CA ASP A 50 -16.32 -7.55 12.84
C ASP A 50 -17.44 -8.61 12.77
N ASP A 51 -18.02 -8.85 11.59
CA ASP A 51 -19.08 -9.87 11.43
C ASP A 51 -18.49 -11.17 10.86
N PRO A 52 -18.23 -12.20 11.69
CA PRO A 52 -17.46 -13.39 11.32
C PRO A 52 -18.19 -14.35 10.35
N LYS A 53 -19.34 -13.95 9.79
CA LYS A 53 -20.20 -14.80 8.96
C LYS A 53 -20.18 -14.50 7.45
N LEU A 54 -19.34 -13.58 6.99
CA LEU A 54 -19.33 -13.15 5.57
C LEU A 54 -18.00 -13.36 4.82
N LEU A 55 -17.02 -14.06 5.40
CA LEU A 55 -15.85 -14.47 4.62
C LEU A 55 -16.24 -15.72 3.81
N ALA A 56 -16.69 -15.51 2.57
CA ALA A 56 -16.95 -16.59 1.64
C ALA A 56 -15.67 -17.44 1.46
N GLU A 57 -15.81 -18.75 1.26
CA GLU A 57 -14.68 -19.68 1.08
C GLU A 57 -13.69 -19.20 -0.02
N ALA A 58 -14.18 -18.47 -1.03
CA ALA A 58 -13.39 -17.86 -2.10
C ALA A 58 -12.40 -16.76 -1.63
N GLU A 59 -12.70 -16.06 -0.53
CA GLU A 59 -11.78 -15.05 0.03
C GLU A 59 -10.61 -15.72 0.75
N LEU A 60 -10.82 -16.90 1.35
CA LEU A 60 -9.79 -17.65 2.07
C LEU A 60 -8.70 -18.20 1.14
N GLU A 61 -9.01 -18.43 -0.13
CA GLU A 61 -8.06 -18.91 -1.14
C GLU A 61 -6.92 -17.92 -1.41
N HIS A 62 -7.16 -16.62 -1.16
CA HIS A 62 -6.20 -15.54 -1.40
C HIS A 62 -5.59 -15.00 -0.10
N LEU A 63 -6.08 -15.44 1.06
CA LEU A 63 -5.49 -15.10 2.35
C LEU A 63 -4.21 -15.90 2.57
N MET A 64 -3.15 -15.20 2.94
CA MET A 64 -1.87 -15.82 3.27
C MET A 64 -1.15 -15.06 4.37
N SER A 65 -0.36 -15.78 5.15
CA SER A 65 0.63 -15.22 6.06
C SER A 65 2.03 -15.30 5.45
N LEU A 66 2.85 -14.29 5.70
CA LEU A 66 4.25 -14.22 5.28
C LEU A 66 5.15 -14.58 6.45
N HIS A 67 5.98 -15.60 6.29
CA HIS A 67 6.83 -16.15 7.34
C HIS A 67 8.31 -15.92 7.01
N CYS A 68 9.11 -15.76 8.05
CA CYS A 68 10.56 -15.81 7.94
C CYS A 68 11.02 -17.19 7.45
N ALA A 69 11.69 -17.27 6.30
CA ALA A 69 12.12 -18.54 5.73
C ALA A 69 13.13 -19.32 6.61
N LYS A 70 13.76 -18.67 7.59
CA LYS A 70 14.72 -19.31 8.50
C LYS A 70 14.08 -19.94 9.74
N CYS A 71 13.04 -19.31 10.30
CA CYS A 71 12.49 -19.69 11.62
C CYS A 71 10.97 -19.75 11.67
N ASN A 72 10.30 -19.55 10.54
CA ASN A 72 8.85 -19.61 10.37
C ASN A 72 8.04 -18.61 11.21
N THR A 73 8.68 -17.65 11.90
CA THR A 73 7.98 -16.53 12.56
C THR A 73 7.16 -15.76 11.53
N ILE A 74 5.90 -15.48 11.84
CA ILE A 74 5.00 -14.68 11.00
C ILE A 74 5.49 -13.24 11.03
N LEU A 75 5.70 -12.65 9.87
CA LEU A 75 6.24 -11.31 9.71
C LEU A 75 5.17 -10.33 9.19
N ALA A 76 4.22 -10.80 8.40
CA ALA A 76 3.12 -10.03 7.85
C ALA A 76 2.01 -10.97 7.34
N ASP A 77 0.94 -10.40 6.78
CA ASP A 77 -0.14 -11.11 6.08
C ASP A 77 -0.50 -10.38 4.77
N SER A 78 -1.34 -11.02 3.94
CA SER A 78 -1.80 -10.45 2.67
C SER A 78 -2.68 -9.22 2.82
N LEU A 79 -3.27 -8.98 4.00
CA LEU A 79 -4.12 -7.81 4.24
C LEU A 79 -3.30 -6.53 4.35
N GLY A 80 -2.03 -6.64 4.77
CA GLY A 80 -1.07 -5.55 4.78
C GLY A 80 -0.33 -5.36 3.45
N VAL A 81 -0.42 -6.30 2.51
CA VAL A 81 0.29 -6.22 1.22
C VAL A 81 -0.37 -5.23 0.28
N CYS A 82 0.43 -4.36 -0.31
CA CYS A 82 0.00 -3.33 -1.26
C CYS A 82 0.84 -3.36 -2.54
N GLY A 83 1.38 -4.51 -2.92
CA GLY A 83 2.13 -4.67 -4.17
C GLY A 83 3.45 -5.42 -4.03
N GLU A 84 4.23 -5.40 -5.12
CA GLU A 84 5.63 -5.78 -5.13
C GLU A 84 6.47 -4.86 -6.01
N VAL A 85 7.76 -4.78 -5.69
CA VAL A 85 8.78 -4.10 -6.50
C VAL A 85 9.66 -5.17 -7.13
N LYS A 86 9.33 -5.54 -8.37
CA LYS A 86 9.99 -6.66 -9.09
C LYS A 86 11.50 -6.48 -9.25
N CYS A 87 11.97 -5.25 -9.51
CA CYS A 87 13.39 -4.98 -9.76
C CYS A 87 14.30 -5.20 -8.52
N ILE A 88 13.73 -5.27 -7.32
CA ILE A 88 14.44 -5.56 -6.06
C ILE A 88 13.88 -6.79 -5.32
N ASP A 89 13.07 -7.60 -6.00
CA ASP A 89 12.47 -8.85 -5.49
C ASP A 89 11.86 -8.68 -4.08
N SER A 90 11.05 -7.63 -3.90
CA SER A 90 10.50 -7.27 -2.59
C SER A 90 8.99 -7.07 -2.63
N ILE A 91 8.31 -7.57 -1.61
CA ILE A 91 6.88 -7.37 -1.35
C ILE A 91 6.71 -6.05 -0.61
N MET A 92 5.74 -5.25 -1.03
CA MET A 92 5.37 -4.00 -0.39
C MET A 92 4.28 -4.25 0.65
N CYS A 93 4.58 -3.94 1.90
CA CYS A 93 3.64 -4.06 3.00
C CYS A 93 3.42 -2.69 3.67
N THR A 94 2.17 -2.28 3.81
CA THR A 94 1.78 -1.12 4.62
C THR A 94 1.90 -1.40 6.11
N ARG A 95 1.74 -2.67 6.51
CA ARG A 95 1.84 -3.14 7.90
C ARG A 95 2.63 -4.43 7.95
N VAL A 96 3.35 -4.59 9.05
CA VAL A 96 4.07 -5.81 9.43
C VAL A 96 3.77 -6.12 10.89
N SER A 97 3.99 -7.35 11.31
CA SER A 97 3.85 -7.78 12.70
C SER A 97 4.93 -7.17 13.60
N ASP A 98 4.71 -7.24 14.91
CA ASP A 98 5.69 -6.83 15.93
C ASP A 98 6.98 -7.67 15.90
N ASP A 99 6.97 -8.81 15.20
CA ASP A 99 8.16 -9.65 15.01
C ASP A 99 9.11 -9.13 13.92
N VAL A 100 8.79 -7.99 13.29
CA VAL A 100 9.69 -7.25 12.41
C VAL A 100 10.28 -6.06 13.17
N VAL A 101 11.61 -6.04 13.31
CA VAL A 101 12.34 -4.96 13.99
C VAL A 101 13.08 -4.11 12.97
N VAL A 102 12.84 -2.80 12.99
CA VAL A 102 13.60 -1.82 12.20
C VAL A 102 14.95 -1.59 12.88
N SER A 103 16.03 -1.69 12.12
CA SER A 103 17.40 -1.42 12.60
C SER A 103 17.61 0.08 12.78
N ASP A 104 18.21 0.48 13.91
CA ASP A 104 18.55 1.89 14.20
C ASP A 104 19.59 2.47 13.23
N SER A 105 20.35 1.60 12.57
CA SER A 105 21.35 1.96 11.57
C SER A 105 20.70 2.40 10.25
N LEU A 106 21.05 3.60 9.79
CA LEU A 106 20.75 4.08 8.46
C LEU A 106 21.86 3.70 7.47
N GLU A 107 21.48 3.17 6.31
CA GLU A 107 22.38 2.84 5.22
C GLU A 107 22.06 3.62 3.95
N LEU A 108 23.10 4.16 3.32
CA LEU A 108 23.03 4.71 1.97
C LEU A 108 23.31 3.60 0.95
N VAL A 109 22.31 3.29 0.13
CA VAL A 109 22.46 2.33 -0.96
C VAL A 109 23.25 2.98 -2.10
N ARG A 110 24.40 2.40 -2.44
CA ARG A 110 25.36 3.02 -3.38
C ARG A 110 25.21 2.56 -4.83
N LYS A 111 24.54 1.43 -5.07
CA LYS A 111 24.46 0.78 -6.39
C LYS A 111 23.13 0.04 -6.57
N GLY A 112 22.81 -0.28 -7.82
CA GLY A 112 21.60 -1.03 -8.21
C GLY A 112 20.36 -0.15 -8.32
N GLU A 113 19.21 -0.79 -8.45
CA GLU A 113 17.89 -0.15 -8.62
C GLU A 113 17.53 0.83 -7.51
N MET A 114 18.11 0.68 -6.32
CA MET A 114 17.90 1.58 -5.18
C MET A 114 19.07 2.52 -4.92
N ALA A 115 19.92 2.76 -5.91
CA ALA A 115 21.02 3.70 -5.76
C ALA A 115 20.52 5.07 -5.27
N ASN A 116 21.23 5.64 -4.29
CA ASN A 116 20.93 6.89 -3.62
C ASN A 116 19.71 6.86 -2.67
N CYS A 117 19.18 5.68 -2.36
CA CYS A 117 18.20 5.54 -1.27
C CYS A 117 18.90 5.50 0.10
N VAL A 118 18.27 6.10 1.11
CA VAL A 118 18.62 5.92 2.53
C VAL A 118 17.60 4.99 3.16
N CYS A 119 18.03 3.88 3.75
CA CYS A 119 17.15 2.86 4.31
C CYS A 119 17.62 2.32 5.66
N SER A 120 16.68 1.78 6.43
CA SER A 120 16.97 0.90 7.57
C SER A 120 16.64 -0.55 7.20
N PHE A 121 17.41 -1.51 7.70
CA PHE A 121 17.08 -2.93 7.55
C PHE A 121 15.92 -3.36 8.44
N LEU A 122 15.15 -4.32 7.95
CA LEU A 122 14.14 -5.04 8.72
C LEU A 122 14.72 -6.39 9.13
N LYS A 123 14.66 -6.71 10.42
CA LYS A 123 15.17 -7.95 10.99
C LYS A 123 14.04 -8.73 11.65
N CYS A 124 14.03 -10.05 11.47
CA CYS A 124 13.15 -10.91 12.24
C CYS A 124 13.56 -10.88 13.72
N ARG A 125 12.62 -10.62 14.62
CA ARG A 125 12.84 -10.55 16.07
C ARG A 125 13.42 -11.85 16.63
N SER A 126 12.92 -12.99 16.17
CA SER A 126 13.27 -14.32 16.66
C SER A 126 14.68 -14.76 16.25
N CYS A 127 15.02 -14.65 14.96
CA CYS A 127 16.28 -15.20 14.42
C CYS A 127 17.32 -14.15 14.00
N LYS A 128 16.99 -12.87 14.13
CA LYS A 128 17.82 -11.68 13.81
C LYS A 128 18.27 -11.55 12.36
N VAL A 129 17.82 -12.44 11.46
CA VAL A 129 18.11 -12.35 10.02
C VAL A 129 17.44 -11.13 9.41
N VAL A 130 18.16 -10.47 8.52
CA VAL A 130 17.61 -9.39 7.68
C VAL A 130 16.61 -10.00 6.69
N VAL A 131 15.37 -9.55 6.80
CA VAL A 131 14.23 -10.00 5.99
C VAL A 131 13.76 -8.94 5.01
N GLY A 132 14.27 -7.72 5.11
CA GLY A 132 13.82 -6.61 4.27
C GLY A 132 14.47 -5.27 4.63
N LYS A 133 13.82 -4.18 4.21
CA LYS A 133 14.23 -2.79 4.47
C LYS A 133 13.04 -1.83 4.43
N VAL A 134 13.19 -0.67 5.04
CA VAL A 134 12.29 0.48 4.89
C VAL A 134 13.09 1.65 4.33
N ILE A 135 12.55 2.32 3.31
CA ILE A 135 13.20 3.46 2.66
C ILE A 135 12.73 4.75 3.35
N HIS A 136 13.68 5.53 3.86
CA HIS A 136 13.42 6.83 4.49
C HIS A 136 13.54 7.97 3.49
N ALA A 137 14.52 7.89 2.60
CA ALA A 137 14.72 8.84 1.51
C ALA A 137 14.99 8.09 0.21
N ALA A 138 14.35 8.53 -0.87
CA ALA A 138 14.45 7.93 -2.19
C ALA A 138 14.53 9.04 -3.26
N PRO A 139 15.16 8.75 -4.41
CA PRO A 139 15.07 9.61 -5.60
C PRO A 139 13.63 9.63 -6.15
N PRO A 140 13.26 10.60 -7.02
CA PRO A 140 11.88 10.79 -7.47
C PRO A 140 11.20 9.55 -8.05
N HIS A 141 11.94 8.75 -8.82
CA HIS A 141 11.42 7.52 -9.42
C HIS A 141 11.09 6.40 -8.41
N LEU A 142 11.59 6.50 -7.16
CA LEU A 142 11.27 5.58 -6.06
C LEU A 142 10.51 6.27 -4.92
N ALA A 143 10.01 7.49 -5.14
CA ALA A 143 9.31 8.24 -4.09
C ALA A 143 8.06 7.49 -3.59
N ALA A 144 7.40 6.71 -4.45
CA ALA A 144 6.20 5.95 -4.15
C ALA A 144 6.41 4.82 -3.12
N ILE A 145 7.65 4.33 -2.98
CA ILE A 145 7.99 3.22 -2.06
C ILE A 145 8.63 3.71 -0.75
N ARG A 146 8.64 5.02 -0.52
CA ARG A 146 9.11 5.63 0.73
C ARG A 146 8.15 5.29 1.88
N SER A 147 8.70 4.99 3.04
CA SER A 147 7.95 4.65 4.26
C SER A 147 7.08 3.38 4.16
N ILE A 148 7.28 2.56 3.12
CA ILE A 148 6.65 1.24 2.98
C ILE A 148 7.64 0.17 3.44
N PHE A 149 7.14 -0.88 4.11
CA PHE A 149 7.96 -2.02 4.48
C PHE A 149 8.20 -2.88 3.24
N LEU A 150 9.47 -3.09 2.88
CA LEU A 150 9.88 -3.91 1.75
C LEU A 150 10.45 -5.22 2.27
N LEU A 151 9.68 -6.31 2.18
CA LEU A 151 10.14 -7.64 2.59
C LEU A 151 10.71 -8.39 1.38
N ASN A 152 11.93 -8.90 1.50
CA ASN A 152 12.60 -9.60 0.41
C ASN A 152 12.00 -10.99 0.20
N LYS A 153 11.54 -11.29 -1.02
CA LYS A 153 10.87 -12.56 -1.35
C LYS A 153 11.77 -13.77 -1.10
N GLY A 154 13.07 -13.66 -1.38
CA GLY A 154 14.07 -14.69 -1.09
C GLY A 154 14.29 -14.98 0.40
N LYS A 155 13.76 -14.17 1.32
CA LYS A 155 13.83 -14.37 2.77
C LYS A 155 12.51 -14.82 3.39
N LEU A 156 11.50 -15.08 2.56
CA LEU A 156 10.13 -15.37 2.99
C LEU A 156 9.59 -16.68 2.42
N SER A 157 8.69 -17.28 3.19
CA SER A 157 7.76 -18.31 2.74
C SER A 157 6.33 -17.84 3.02
N CYS A 158 5.38 -18.19 2.18
CA CYS A 158 3.97 -17.85 2.36
C CYS A 158 3.19 -19.11 2.74
N TYR A 159 2.34 -19.01 3.75
CA TYR A 159 1.35 -20.03 4.06
C TYR A 159 -0.01 -19.60 3.51
N ILE A 160 -0.56 -20.36 2.56
CA ILE A 160 -1.85 -20.07 1.93
C ILE A 160 -2.93 -20.76 2.76
N LEU A 161 -3.91 -19.99 3.27
CA LEU A 161 -4.91 -20.51 4.19
C LEU A 161 -5.86 -21.50 3.51
N GLY A 162 -6.47 -21.13 2.38
CA GLY A 162 -7.40 -22.00 1.66
C GLY A 162 -6.77 -23.31 1.18
N GLY A 163 -5.47 -23.29 0.84
CA GLY A 163 -4.74 -24.47 0.36
C GLY A 163 -3.94 -25.22 1.43
N SER A 164 -3.91 -24.73 2.67
CA SER A 164 -3.09 -25.26 3.78
C SER A 164 -1.65 -25.64 3.37
N SER A 165 -1.03 -24.79 2.55
CA SER A 165 0.25 -25.10 1.92
C SER A 165 1.27 -23.98 2.13
N VAL A 166 2.53 -24.37 2.26
CA VAL A 166 3.66 -23.43 2.33
C VAL A 166 4.36 -23.38 0.98
N VAL A 167 4.47 -22.18 0.43
CA VAL A 167 5.17 -21.91 -0.82
C VAL A 167 6.27 -20.86 -0.60
N LYS A 168 7.26 -20.80 -1.48
CA LYS A 168 8.25 -19.72 -1.41
C LYS A 168 7.60 -18.42 -1.85
N ALA A 169 7.92 -17.31 -1.20
CA ALA A 169 7.38 -16.02 -1.64
C ALA A 169 7.86 -15.67 -3.06
N SER A 170 9.04 -16.14 -3.46
CA SER A 170 9.58 -15.95 -4.82
C SER A 170 8.77 -16.63 -5.93
N SER A 171 7.91 -17.60 -5.62
CA SER A 171 7.04 -18.25 -6.62
C SER A 171 5.67 -17.60 -6.75
N LEU A 172 5.36 -16.59 -5.93
CA LEU A 172 4.10 -15.85 -5.97
C LEU A 172 4.29 -14.49 -6.64
N SER A 173 3.23 -13.97 -7.27
CA SER A 173 3.14 -12.55 -7.65
C SER A 173 2.27 -11.82 -6.64
N PHE A 174 2.68 -10.59 -6.31
CA PHE A 174 1.91 -9.66 -5.48
C PHE A 174 1.57 -8.41 -6.28
N ASP A 175 1.36 -8.55 -7.58
CA ASP A 175 0.99 -7.44 -8.46
C ASP A 175 -0.25 -6.71 -7.93
N MET A 176 -0.16 -5.38 -7.84
CA MET A 176 -1.35 -4.58 -7.59
C MET A 176 -2.23 -4.62 -8.83
N LYS A 177 -3.53 -4.78 -8.61
CA LYS A 177 -4.50 -4.48 -9.66
C LYS A 177 -4.31 -3.03 -10.11
N PRO A 178 -4.20 -2.75 -11.42
CA PRO A 178 -4.07 -1.38 -11.91
C PRO A 178 -5.20 -0.51 -11.38
N LEU A 179 -4.86 0.66 -10.85
CA LEU A 179 -5.85 1.60 -10.32
C LEU A 179 -6.95 1.93 -11.35
N SER A 180 -6.60 1.93 -12.64
CA SER A 180 -7.56 2.11 -13.73
C SER A 180 -8.65 1.04 -13.75
N GLU A 181 -8.30 -0.21 -13.49
CA GLU A 181 -9.26 -1.31 -13.44
C GLU A 181 -10.18 -1.15 -12.23
N THR A 182 -9.63 -0.84 -11.06
CA THR A 182 -10.42 -0.56 -9.85
C THR A 182 -11.36 0.63 -10.05
N ILE A 183 -10.90 1.70 -10.71
CA ILE A 183 -11.74 2.86 -11.03
C ILE A 183 -12.84 2.48 -12.03
N SER A 184 -12.54 1.66 -13.04
CA SER A 184 -13.56 1.22 -14.00
C SER A 184 -14.64 0.36 -13.35
N GLU A 185 -14.26 -0.54 -12.44
CA GLU A 185 -15.22 -1.38 -11.70
C GLU A 185 -16.09 -0.54 -10.77
N ALA A 186 -15.49 0.41 -10.03
CA ALA A 186 -16.24 1.31 -9.17
C ALA A 186 -17.20 2.22 -9.96
N ARG A 187 -16.80 2.66 -11.17
CA ARG A 187 -17.68 3.40 -12.07
C ARG A 187 -18.83 2.54 -12.58
N GLN A 188 -18.55 1.31 -12.98
CA GLN A 188 -19.57 0.40 -13.46
C GLN A 188 -20.63 0.13 -12.37
N GLU A 189 -20.20 -0.17 -11.15
CA GLU A 189 -21.13 -0.36 -10.01
C GLU A 189 -21.98 0.90 -9.78
N LEU A 190 -21.38 2.10 -9.82
CA LEU A 190 -22.11 3.35 -9.67
C LEU A 190 -23.15 3.55 -10.78
N ASP A 191 -22.80 3.25 -12.03
CA ASP A 191 -23.71 3.37 -13.18
C ASP A 191 -24.87 2.37 -13.09
N GLU A 192 -24.62 1.15 -12.60
CA GLU A 192 -25.65 0.14 -12.36
C GLU A 192 -26.62 0.57 -11.25
N GLN A 193 -26.10 1.08 -10.13
CA GLN A 193 -26.92 1.64 -9.05
C GLN A 193 -27.74 2.84 -9.51
N LEU A 194 -27.14 3.72 -10.32
CA LEU A 194 -27.84 4.88 -10.88
C LEU A 194 -28.98 4.44 -11.81
N GLY A 195 -28.74 3.47 -12.69
CA GLY A 195 -29.75 2.91 -13.58
C GLY A 195 -30.94 2.30 -12.84
N LEU A 196 -30.66 1.52 -11.77
CA LEU A 196 -31.70 0.96 -10.91
C LEU A 196 -32.52 2.06 -10.23
N MET A 197 -31.86 3.11 -9.75
CA MET A 197 -32.52 4.23 -9.08
C MET A 197 -33.43 5.00 -10.06
N THR A 198 -32.97 5.27 -11.28
CA THR A 198 -33.77 5.91 -12.34
C THR A 198 -35.00 5.08 -12.70
N LEU A 199 -34.86 3.76 -12.86
CA LEU A 199 -35.99 2.86 -13.12
C LEU A 199 -37.02 2.91 -11.98
N THR A 200 -36.54 2.87 -10.74
CA THR A 200 -37.39 2.90 -9.54
C THR A 200 -38.15 4.22 -9.43
N PHE A 201 -37.48 5.35 -9.65
CA PHE A 201 -38.12 6.67 -9.69
C PHE A 201 -39.17 6.79 -10.80
N GLY A 202 -38.88 6.27 -12.00
CA GLY A 202 -39.84 6.24 -13.11
C GLY A 202 -41.11 5.49 -12.75
N ARG A 203 -40.98 4.28 -12.18
CA ARG A 203 -42.14 3.49 -11.72
C ARG A 203 -42.94 4.19 -10.63
N LEU A 204 -42.28 4.87 -9.70
CA LEU A 204 -42.95 5.64 -8.64
C LEU A 204 -43.72 6.84 -9.23
N ALA A 205 -43.16 7.53 -10.23
CA ALA A 205 -43.82 8.63 -10.91
C ALA A 205 -45.07 8.17 -11.69
N ASP A 206 -44.98 7.03 -12.39
CA ASP A 206 -46.10 6.44 -13.13
C ASP A 206 -47.25 6.02 -12.20
N VAL A 207 -46.93 5.42 -11.05
CA VAL A 207 -47.94 5.06 -10.02
C VAL A 207 -48.61 6.30 -9.43
N SER A 208 -47.87 7.41 -9.27
CA SER A 208 -48.42 8.69 -8.78
C SER A 208 -49.36 9.37 -9.80
N MET A 209 -49.12 9.22 -11.10
CA MET A 209 -49.99 9.76 -12.14
C MET A 209 -51.27 8.93 -12.30
N ASN A 210 -51.18 7.60 -12.15
CA ASN A 210 -52.32 6.70 -12.31
C ASN A 210 -53.29 6.69 -11.11
N SER A 211 -52.86 7.20 -9.95
CA SER A 211 -53.67 7.35 -8.74
C SER A 211 -54.45 8.68 -8.68
N GLN A 212 -54.10 9.68 -9.50
CA GLN A 212 -54.86 10.93 -9.62
C GLN A 212 -56.00 10.85 -10.65
N SER A 213 -55.87 10.00 -11.67
CA SER A 213 -56.88 9.83 -12.72
C SER A 213 -58.09 8.99 -12.28
N THR A 214 -57.99 8.23 -11.19
CA THR A 214 -59.09 7.39 -10.67
C THR A 214 -60.04 8.11 -9.71
N THR A 215 -59.70 9.32 -9.25
CA THR A 215 -60.53 10.10 -8.30
C THR A 215 -61.49 11.12 -8.95
N GLN A 216 -61.58 11.20 -10.28
CA GLN A 216 -62.48 12.15 -10.97
C GLN A 216 -63.69 11.52 -11.68
N SER A 217 -63.90 10.21 -11.54
CA SER A 217 -65.08 9.51 -12.07
C SER A 217 -65.88 8.85 -10.94
N SER A 218 -66.64 9.65 -10.19
CA SER A 218 -67.77 9.22 -9.35
C SER A 218 -68.73 10.39 -9.19
#